data_AF-A0A1R2B4Q5-F1
#
_entry.id   AF-A0A1R2B4Q5-F1
#
_cell.length_a   1.000
_cell.length_b   1.000
_cell.length_c   1.000
_cell.angle_alpha   90.00
_cell.angle_beta   90.00
_cell.angle_gamma   90.00
#
_symmetry.space_group_name_H-M   'P 1'
#
loop_
_entity.id
_entity.type
_entity.pdbx_description
1 polymer ?
#
loop_
_entity_poly.entity_id
_entity_poly.type
_entity_poly.pdbx_seq_one_letter_code
_entity_poly.pdbx_strand_id
1 'polypeptide(L)'
;MAKSKKIYTIAQALEYVENKFSRAARIPLLIGYRSSDTCKSFKTLITLCNSMSIVFLQYDMHKEAFLMLQKAVQVDSELGKFGNSEDILWQGRLVTYNSLALLFHKLGRYKDSLKLLLQAENFLINLTESRIIPHADIEISVNMLIFITLWKVKRYKEAQVYLERSAKIINYIITGIKVSHISKVSAKNLYGIIVMGLASMKCVLESDPKSAVKMCKNAVKQLEGSHVLSRPLIFDLIQHIKENGETLYNFPKISQVEFRPGLFQIFNSTSSTDEFSNFRTRNVGDWLVTDKYEKVLFITTFVISPTTPWIDTYTLERAQLRKNESISQGNEEIIGKNKKAKTVMRRTQFRAESTPRSWVSKEYEYNYSPNHKISYV
;
A
#
# COMPACT_ATOMS: atom_id res chain seq x y z
N MET A 1 34.32 -5.81 -17.20
CA MET A 1 33.84 -4.42 -17.39
C MET A 1 32.34 -4.37 -17.10
N ALA A 2 31.91 -3.64 -16.07
CA ALA A 2 30.49 -3.47 -15.77
C ALA A 2 29.84 -2.61 -16.88
N LYS A 3 28.82 -3.13 -17.56
CA LYS A 3 28.07 -2.35 -18.55
C LYS A 3 27.41 -1.17 -17.83
N SER A 4 27.71 0.06 -18.25
CA SER A 4 27.06 1.25 -17.69
C SER A 4 25.55 1.12 -17.86
N LYS A 5 24.79 1.23 -16.76
CA LYS A 5 23.34 1.16 -16.82
C LYS A 5 22.81 2.35 -17.61
N LYS A 6 21.95 2.08 -18.60
CA LYS A 6 21.29 3.13 -19.37
C LYS A 6 20.33 3.90 -18.47
N ILE A 7 20.47 5.23 -18.47
CA ILE A 7 19.56 6.16 -17.77
C ILE A 7 18.44 6.55 -18.73
N TYR A 8 17.21 6.58 -18.23
CA TYR A 8 15.99 6.88 -18.98
C TYR A 8 15.37 8.19 -18.48
N THR A 9 14.77 8.95 -19.39
CA THR A 9 13.77 9.95 -19.02
C THR A 9 12.45 9.27 -18.65
N ILE A 10 11.55 9.98 -17.96
CA ILE A 10 10.21 9.46 -17.62
C ILE A 10 9.48 8.94 -18.88
N ALA A 11 9.47 9.73 -19.97
CA ALA A 11 8.81 9.35 -21.23
C ALA A 11 9.42 8.06 -21.83
N GLN A 12 10.74 7.97 -21.89
CA GLN A 12 11.43 6.78 -22.39
C GLN A 12 11.19 5.55 -21.52
N ALA A 13 11.06 5.71 -20.20
CA ALA A 13 10.75 4.61 -19.30
C ALA A 13 9.31 4.10 -19.50
N LEU A 14 8.35 5.00 -19.70
CA LEU A 14 6.96 4.65 -20.04
C LEU A 14 6.87 3.95 -21.40
N GLU A 15 7.59 4.45 -22.41
CA GLU A 15 7.69 3.84 -23.73
C GLU A 15 8.35 2.45 -23.66
N TYR A 16 9.37 2.28 -22.82
CA TYR A 16 10.01 0.99 -22.57
C TYR A 16 9.01 -0.05 -22.02
N VAL A 17 8.17 0.34 -21.06
CA VAL A 17 7.11 -0.52 -20.53
C VAL A 17 6.08 -0.84 -21.61
N GLU A 18 5.66 0.14 -22.42
CA GLU A 18 4.72 -0.07 -23.52
C GLU A 18 5.25 -1.05 -24.57
N ASN A 19 6.51 -0.90 -24.96
CA ASN A 19 7.16 -1.83 -25.88
C ASN A 19 7.24 -3.25 -25.32
N LYS A 20 7.47 -3.41 -24.00
CA LYS A 20 7.45 -4.72 -23.34
C LYS A 20 6.04 -5.30 -23.27
N PHE A 21 5.04 -4.47 -23.00
CA PHE A 21 3.63 -4.86 -23.01
C PHE A 21 3.18 -5.35 -24.37
N SER A 22 3.44 -4.57 -25.43
CA SER A 22 3.14 -4.95 -26.82
C SER A 22 3.81 -6.26 -27.23
N ARG A 23 5.05 -6.51 -26.77
CA ARG A 23 5.73 -7.80 -27.00
C ARG A 23 5.05 -8.93 -26.24
N ALA A 24 4.78 -8.75 -24.95
CA ALA A 24 4.15 -9.77 -24.11
C ALA A 24 2.77 -10.18 -24.66
N ALA A 25 1.98 -9.23 -25.17
CA ALA A 25 0.69 -9.49 -25.79
C ALA A 25 0.77 -10.36 -27.07
N ARG A 26 1.91 -10.33 -27.79
CA ARG A 26 2.12 -11.14 -29.01
C ARG A 26 2.66 -12.54 -28.72
N ILE A 27 3.30 -12.76 -27.57
CA ILE A 27 3.92 -14.05 -27.23
C ILE A 27 2.90 -15.22 -27.28
N PRO A 28 1.69 -15.11 -26.69
CA PRO A 28 0.70 -16.20 -26.76
C PRO A 28 0.36 -16.62 -28.21
N LEU A 29 0.40 -15.68 -29.15
CA LEU A 29 0.12 -15.93 -30.57
C LEU A 29 1.27 -16.66 -31.28
N LEU A 30 2.50 -16.51 -30.79
CA LEU A 30 3.70 -17.06 -31.44
C LEU A 30 4.07 -18.45 -30.91
N ILE A 31 4.02 -18.64 -29.59
CA ILE A 31 4.50 -19.86 -28.92
C ILE A 31 3.39 -20.65 -28.23
N GLY A 32 2.13 -20.19 -28.35
CA GLY A 32 0.96 -20.84 -27.79
C GLY A 32 0.57 -20.36 -26.39
N TYR A 33 -0.73 -20.49 -26.11
CA TYR A 33 -1.43 -19.88 -24.97
C TYR A 33 -1.12 -20.46 -23.58
N ARG A 34 -0.29 -21.51 -23.47
CA ARG A 34 0.06 -22.18 -22.20
C ARG A 34 1.55 -22.45 -22.04
N SER A 35 2.39 -21.79 -22.82
CA SER A 35 3.83 -21.94 -22.65
C SER A 35 4.26 -21.27 -21.33
N SER A 36 5.16 -21.93 -20.60
CA SER A 36 5.76 -21.39 -19.37
C SER A 36 6.44 -20.03 -19.62
N ASP A 37 6.98 -19.82 -20.81
CA ASP A 37 7.58 -18.56 -21.25
C ASP A 37 6.57 -17.41 -21.36
N THR A 38 5.33 -17.69 -21.78
CA THR A 38 4.25 -16.70 -21.81
C THR A 38 3.96 -16.19 -20.40
N CYS A 39 3.72 -17.11 -19.46
CA CYS A 39 3.45 -16.77 -18.05
C CYS A 39 4.65 -16.04 -17.41
N LYS A 40 5.87 -16.49 -17.68
CA LYS A 40 7.10 -15.84 -17.20
C LYS A 40 7.23 -14.41 -17.73
N SER A 41 6.88 -14.18 -18.99
CA SER A 41 6.87 -12.84 -19.59
C SER A 41 5.86 -11.92 -18.89
N PHE A 42 4.63 -12.39 -18.64
CA PHE A 42 3.62 -11.63 -17.91
C PHE A 42 4.04 -11.32 -16.46
N LYS A 43 4.54 -12.31 -15.70
CA LYS A 43 5.06 -12.10 -14.34
C LYS A 43 6.19 -11.06 -14.29
N THR A 44 7.09 -11.10 -15.29
CA THR A 44 8.18 -10.13 -15.41
C THR A 44 7.65 -8.72 -15.69
N LEU A 45 6.65 -8.60 -16.57
CA LEU A 45 6.03 -7.33 -16.91
C LEU A 45 5.23 -6.73 -15.75
N ILE A 46 4.49 -7.55 -14.99
CA ILE A 46 3.78 -7.13 -13.77
C ILE A 46 4.79 -6.60 -12.75
N THR A 47 5.87 -7.34 -12.49
CA THR A 47 6.95 -6.91 -11.58
C THR A 47 7.56 -5.57 -12.01
N LEU A 48 7.78 -5.38 -13.31
CA LEU A 48 8.30 -4.12 -13.87
C LEU A 48 7.31 -2.96 -13.64
N CYS A 49 6.03 -3.16 -13.95
CA CYS A 49 4.99 -2.14 -13.76
C CYS A 49 4.85 -1.75 -12.29
N ASN A 50 4.85 -2.74 -11.39
CA ASN A 50 4.81 -2.50 -9.95
C ASN A 50 6.03 -1.70 -9.48
N SER A 51 7.22 -2.10 -9.90
CA SER A 51 8.46 -1.39 -9.51
C SER A 51 8.51 0.05 -10.03
N MET A 52 8.06 0.28 -11.27
CA MET A 52 7.92 1.62 -11.84
C MET A 52 6.88 2.46 -11.08
N SER A 53 5.75 1.86 -10.70
CA SER A 53 4.73 2.55 -9.92
C SER A 53 5.23 2.95 -8.54
N ILE A 54 6.02 2.09 -7.88
CA ILE A 54 6.67 2.38 -6.60
C ILE A 54 7.60 3.59 -6.75
N VAL A 55 8.43 3.63 -7.80
CA VAL A 55 9.27 4.80 -8.08
C VAL A 55 8.41 6.05 -8.25
N PHE A 56 7.36 6.02 -9.06
CA PHE A 56 6.50 7.20 -9.24
C PHE A 56 5.78 7.63 -7.94
N LEU A 57 5.38 6.69 -7.09
CA LEU A 57 4.78 6.99 -5.79
C LEU A 57 5.77 7.65 -4.81
N GLN A 58 7.07 7.40 -4.92
CA GLN A 58 8.10 8.08 -4.10
C GLN A 58 8.17 9.58 -4.39
N TYR A 59 7.87 9.99 -5.62
CA TYR A 59 7.91 11.38 -6.08
C TYR A 59 6.50 11.98 -6.23
N ASP A 60 5.48 11.36 -5.61
CA ASP A 60 4.07 11.78 -5.65
C ASP A 60 3.50 11.99 -7.07
N MET A 61 4.05 11.24 -8.04
CA MET A 61 3.62 11.16 -9.43
C MET A 61 2.45 10.17 -9.58
N HIS A 62 1.33 10.52 -8.96
CA HIS A 62 0.16 9.64 -8.83
C HIS A 62 -0.45 9.21 -10.17
N LYS A 63 -0.42 10.08 -11.21
CA LYS A 63 -1.00 9.79 -12.54
C LYS A 63 -0.22 8.67 -13.23
N GLU A 64 1.10 8.79 -13.24
CA GLU A 64 2.03 7.84 -13.84
C GLU A 64 2.05 6.53 -13.06
N ALA A 65 2.03 6.59 -11.72
CA ALA A 65 1.89 5.41 -10.87
C ALA A 65 0.59 4.64 -11.19
N PHE A 66 -0.54 5.35 -11.29
CA PHE A 66 -1.83 4.74 -11.63
C PHE A 66 -1.80 4.07 -13.01
N LEU A 67 -1.23 4.75 -14.02
CA LEU A 67 -1.09 4.20 -15.37
C LEU A 67 -0.29 2.88 -15.36
N MET A 68 0.82 2.82 -14.63
CA MET A 68 1.61 1.59 -14.50
C MET A 68 0.83 0.47 -13.81
N LEU A 69 0.10 0.80 -12.74
CA LEU A 69 -0.70 -0.19 -12.02
C LEU A 69 -1.90 -0.70 -12.83
N GLN A 70 -2.52 0.16 -13.64
CA GLN A 70 -3.58 -0.24 -14.57
C GLN A 70 -3.05 -1.27 -15.58
N LYS A 71 -1.85 -1.03 -16.13
CA LYS A 71 -1.18 -2.02 -17.00
C LYS A 71 -0.87 -3.31 -16.26
N ALA A 72 -0.36 -3.23 -15.03
CA ALA A 72 -0.12 -4.43 -14.21
C ALA A 72 -1.39 -5.27 -14.03
N VAL A 73 -2.54 -4.64 -13.76
CA VAL A 73 -3.84 -5.32 -13.63
C VAL A 73 -4.31 -5.94 -14.96
N GLN A 74 -4.12 -5.23 -16.08
CA GLN A 74 -4.43 -5.78 -17.41
C GLN A 74 -3.61 -7.04 -17.71
N VAL A 75 -2.29 -6.99 -17.47
CA VAL A 75 -1.40 -8.13 -17.67
C VAL A 75 -1.74 -9.27 -16.70
N ASP A 76 -2.14 -8.96 -15.47
CA ASP A 76 -2.56 -9.97 -14.49
C ASP A 76 -3.84 -10.71 -14.92
N SER A 77 -4.76 -10.01 -15.58
CA SER A 77 -5.94 -10.63 -16.19
C SER A 77 -5.54 -11.62 -17.30
N GLU A 78 -4.58 -11.24 -18.16
CA GLU A 78 -4.05 -12.15 -19.19
C GLU A 78 -3.30 -13.35 -18.58
N LEU A 79 -2.53 -13.12 -17.51
CA LEU A 79 -1.90 -14.21 -16.75
C LEU A 79 -2.94 -15.17 -16.15
N GLY A 80 -4.10 -14.68 -15.70
CA GLY A 80 -5.20 -15.52 -15.25
C GLY A 80 -5.86 -16.35 -16.35
N LYS A 81 -5.90 -15.84 -17.60
CA LYS A 81 -6.47 -16.57 -18.75
C LYS A 81 -5.54 -17.65 -19.28
N PHE A 82 -4.24 -17.37 -19.31
CA PHE A 82 -3.23 -18.22 -19.95
C PHE A 82 -2.42 -19.08 -18.97
N GLY A 83 -2.40 -18.69 -17.69
CA GLY A 83 -1.65 -19.37 -16.65
C GLY A 83 -2.32 -20.63 -16.09
N ASN A 84 -1.51 -21.45 -15.42
CA ASN A 84 -1.98 -22.59 -14.64
C ASN A 84 -2.37 -22.15 -13.20
N SER A 85 -2.77 -23.10 -12.36
CA SER A 85 -3.14 -22.83 -10.97
C SER A 85 -2.03 -22.15 -10.15
N GLU A 86 -0.76 -22.49 -10.38
CA GLU A 86 0.39 -21.85 -9.71
C GLU A 86 0.62 -20.42 -10.19
N ASP A 87 0.38 -20.13 -11.47
CA ASP A 87 0.44 -18.78 -12.04
C ASP A 87 -0.69 -17.88 -11.50
N ILE A 88 -1.87 -18.46 -11.27
CA ILE A 88 -3.01 -17.80 -10.65
C ILE A 88 -2.69 -17.45 -9.19
N LEU A 89 -2.06 -18.37 -8.47
CA LEU A 89 -1.63 -18.20 -7.09
C LEU A 89 -0.23 -17.57 -6.95
N TRP A 90 0.24 -16.87 -7.98
CA TRP A 90 1.53 -16.21 -7.91
C TRP A 90 1.48 -15.00 -6.96
N GLN A 91 2.21 -15.08 -5.84
CA GLN A 91 2.22 -14.04 -4.79
C GLN A 91 2.64 -12.64 -5.26
N GLY A 92 3.27 -12.50 -6.43
CA GLY A 92 3.60 -11.19 -7.02
C GLY A 92 2.38 -10.29 -7.27
N ARG A 93 1.18 -10.87 -7.41
CA ARG A 93 -0.09 -10.13 -7.51
C ARG A 93 -0.37 -9.24 -6.30
N LEU A 94 0.06 -9.67 -5.11
CA LEU A 94 -0.11 -8.91 -3.87
C LEU A 94 0.61 -7.56 -3.92
N VAL A 95 1.74 -7.48 -4.63
CA VAL A 95 2.48 -6.22 -4.80
C VAL A 95 1.64 -5.21 -5.60
N THR A 96 0.88 -5.67 -6.59
CA THR A 96 -0.04 -4.82 -7.37
C THR A 96 -1.15 -4.28 -6.48
N TYR A 97 -1.79 -5.14 -5.67
CA TYR A 97 -2.84 -4.72 -4.73
C TYR A 97 -2.31 -3.73 -3.69
N ASN A 98 -1.14 -4.01 -3.11
CA ASN A 98 -0.52 -3.14 -2.12
C ASN A 98 -0.16 -1.77 -2.70
N SER A 99 0.37 -1.73 -3.92
CA SER A 99 0.74 -0.48 -4.58
C SER A 99 -0.49 0.35 -4.96
N LEU A 100 -1.56 -0.28 -5.44
CA LEU A 100 -2.85 0.39 -5.69
C LEU A 100 -3.51 0.90 -4.41
N ALA A 101 -3.50 0.08 -3.36
CA ALA A 101 -4.04 0.47 -2.06
C ALA A 101 -3.28 1.68 -1.50
N LEU A 102 -1.95 1.65 -1.56
CA LEU A 102 -1.12 2.77 -1.14
C LEU A 102 -1.38 4.03 -1.97
N LEU A 103 -1.56 3.92 -3.30
CA LEU A 103 -1.94 5.05 -4.13
C LEU A 103 -3.26 5.66 -3.66
N PHE A 104 -4.29 4.84 -3.41
CA PHE A 104 -5.57 5.34 -2.90
C PHE A 104 -5.47 5.90 -1.49
N HIS A 105 -4.61 5.32 -0.63
CA HIS A 105 -4.30 5.86 0.69
C HIS A 105 -3.69 7.27 0.58
N LYS A 106 -2.68 7.45 -0.29
CA LYS A 106 -2.06 8.76 -0.57
C LYS A 106 -3.05 9.77 -1.14
N LEU A 107 -4.07 9.32 -1.87
CA LEU A 107 -5.14 10.18 -2.38
C LEU A 107 -6.26 10.46 -1.36
N GLY A 108 -6.13 9.95 -0.12
CA GLY A 108 -7.15 10.09 0.94
C GLY A 108 -8.39 9.20 0.73
N ARG A 109 -8.38 8.31 -0.27
CA ARG A 109 -9.45 7.33 -0.56
C ARG A 109 -9.29 6.08 0.31
N TYR A 110 -9.29 6.27 1.63
CA TYR A 110 -9.02 5.18 2.59
C TYR A 110 -10.00 4.01 2.49
N LYS A 111 -11.27 4.26 2.13
CA LYS A 111 -12.25 3.20 1.92
C LYS A 111 -11.89 2.29 0.74
N ASP A 112 -11.42 2.86 -0.35
CA ASP A 112 -11.04 2.10 -1.55
C ASP A 112 -9.70 1.39 -1.33
N SER A 113 -8.75 2.04 -0.64
CA SER A 113 -7.52 1.40 -0.15
C SER A 113 -7.85 0.16 0.68
N LEU A 114 -8.73 0.28 1.67
CA LEU A 114 -9.09 -0.82 2.57
C LEU A 114 -9.73 -1.99 1.81
N LYS A 115 -10.58 -1.72 0.81
CA LYS A 115 -11.17 -2.77 -0.03
C LYS A 115 -10.11 -3.60 -0.75
N LEU A 116 -9.11 -2.95 -1.35
CA LEU A 116 -8.01 -3.62 -2.03
C LEU A 116 -7.15 -4.44 -1.06
N LEU A 117 -6.92 -3.90 0.14
CA LEU A 117 -6.11 -4.58 1.14
C LEU A 117 -6.81 -5.81 1.72
N LEU A 118 -8.12 -5.78 1.93
CA LEU A 118 -8.89 -6.97 2.32
C LEU A 118 -8.90 -8.03 1.23
N GLN A 119 -8.87 -7.63 -0.05
CA GLN A 119 -8.68 -8.57 -1.16
C GLN A 119 -7.28 -9.18 -1.15
N ALA A 120 -6.25 -8.39 -0.83
CA ALA A 120 -4.89 -8.89 -0.66
C ALA A 120 -4.78 -9.86 0.54
N GLU A 121 -5.45 -9.58 1.66
CA GLU A 121 -5.53 -10.50 2.80
C GLU A 121 -6.22 -11.82 2.44
N ASN A 122 -7.37 -11.77 1.77
CA ASN A 122 -8.04 -12.98 1.30
C ASN A 122 -7.15 -13.79 0.34
N PHE A 123 -6.39 -13.11 -0.52
CA PHE A 123 -5.44 -13.80 -1.39
C PHE A 123 -4.31 -14.48 -0.58
N LEU A 124 -3.78 -13.85 0.48
CA LEU A 124 -2.81 -14.49 1.39
C LEU A 124 -3.39 -15.74 2.08
N ILE A 125 -4.65 -15.70 2.48
CA ILE A 125 -5.37 -16.86 3.05
C ILE A 125 -5.43 -17.98 2.00
N ASN A 126 -5.86 -17.68 0.78
CA ASN A 126 -5.92 -18.65 -0.31
C ASN A 126 -4.56 -19.28 -0.64
N LEU A 127 -3.46 -18.51 -0.59
CA LEU A 127 -2.10 -19.06 -0.73
C LEU A 127 -1.81 -20.10 0.34
N THR A 128 -2.11 -19.76 1.59
CA THR A 128 -1.86 -20.62 2.75
C THR A 128 -2.69 -21.90 2.70
N GLU A 129 -3.97 -21.80 2.34
CA GLU A 129 -4.87 -22.95 2.13
C GLU A 129 -4.40 -23.86 0.98
N SER A 130 -3.82 -23.24 -0.06
CA SER A 130 -3.18 -23.95 -1.18
C SER A 130 -1.78 -24.48 -0.85
N ARG A 131 -1.35 -24.42 0.43
CA ARG A 131 -0.03 -24.85 0.93
C ARG A 131 1.16 -24.10 0.32
N ILE A 132 0.92 -22.90 -0.21
CA ILE A 132 1.97 -21.99 -0.67
C ILE A 132 2.32 -21.09 0.51
N ILE A 133 3.57 -21.17 0.98
CA ILE A 133 4.04 -20.32 2.08
C ILE A 133 4.30 -18.91 1.52
N PRO A 134 3.54 -17.89 1.94
CA PRO A 134 3.78 -16.53 1.48
C PRO A 134 5.12 -15.99 2.00
N HIS A 135 5.72 -15.11 1.21
CA HIS A 135 6.96 -14.45 1.62
C HIS A 135 6.70 -13.47 2.78
N ALA A 136 7.58 -13.49 3.79
CA ALA A 136 7.43 -12.68 5.00
C ALA A 136 7.25 -11.18 4.70
N ASP A 137 8.02 -10.67 3.74
CA ASP A 137 8.02 -9.26 3.33
C ASP A 137 6.65 -8.84 2.77
N ILE A 138 6.01 -9.73 2.01
CA ILE A 138 4.70 -9.47 1.42
C ILE A 138 3.64 -9.46 2.53
N GLU A 139 3.65 -10.44 3.43
CA GLU A 139 2.72 -10.48 4.57
C GLU A 139 2.83 -9.23 5.44
N ILE A 140 4.05 -8.81 5.78
CA ILE A 140 4.30 -7.57 6.52
C ILE A 140 3.74 -6.36 5.76
N SER A 141 4.00 -6.26 4.45
CA SER A 141 3.54 -5.11 3.66
C SER A 141 2.01 -5.02 3.64
N VAL A 142 1.30 -6.14 3.47
CA VAL A 142 -0.17 -6.18 3.52
C VAL A 142 -0.66 -5.76 4.92
N ASN A 143 -0.15 -6.39 5.98
CA ASN A 143 -0.58 -6.11 7.35
C ASN A 143 -0.33 -4.64 7.76
N MET A 144 0.83 -4.08 7.41
CA MET A 144 1.17 -2.69 7.74
C MET A 144 0.31 -1.70 6.96
N LEU A 145 0.01 -1.96 5.69
CA LEU A 145 -0.90 -1.10 4.91
C LEU A 145 -2.34 -1.16 5.44
N ILE A 146 -2.80 -2.33 5.86
CA ILE A 146 -4.11 -2.47 6.54
C ILE A 146 -4.11 -1.66 7.82
N PHE A 147 -3.08 -1.80 8.65
CA PHE A 147 -2.93 -1.04 9.88
C PHE A 147 -3.04 0.48 9.66
N ILE A 148 -2.24 1.06 8.76
CA ILE A 148 -2.27 2.52 8.53
C ILE A 148 -3.61 2.97 7.96
N THR A 149 -4.25 2.15 7.12
CA THR A 149 -5.54 2.49 6.52
C THR A 149 -6.65 2.45 7.57
N LEU A 150 -6.67 1.42 8.42
CA LEU A 150 -7.58 1.30 9.56
C LEU A 150 -7.38 2.41 10.59
N TRP A 151 -6.12 2.82 10.82
CA TRP A 151 -5.80 3.96 11.67
C TRP A 151 -6.44 5.26 11.15
N LYS A 152 -6.29 5.55 9.85
CA LYS A 152 -6.89 6.74 9.22
C LYS A 152 -8.42 6.75 9.28
N VAL A 153 -9.06 5.58 9.24
CA VAL A 153 -10.53 5.46 9.42
C VAL A 153 -10.94 5.26 10.89
N LYS A 154 -10.01 5.40 11.84
CA LYS A 154 -10.24 5.32 13.30
C LYS A 154 -10.79 3.97 13.80
N ARG A 155 -10.48 2.88 13.10
CA ARG A 155 -10.83 1.50 13.49
C ARG A 155 -9.69 0.86 14.30
N TYR A 156 -9.35 1.48 15.44
CA TYR A 156 -8.13 1.17 16.20
C TYR A 156 -8.04 -0.27 16.71
N LYS A 157 -9.16 -0.84 17.20
CA LYS A 157 -9.20 -2.23 17.69
C LYS A 157 -8.83 -3.24 16.61
N GLU A 158 -9.33 -3.03 15.38
CA GLU A 158 -9.01 -3.89 14.25
C GLU A 158 -7.58 -3.65 13.77
N ALA A 159 -7.14 -2.39 13.70
CA ALA A 159 -5.78 -2.04 13.33
C ALA A 159 -4.73 -2.70 14.24
N GLN A 160 -5.00 -2.81 15.55
CA GLN A 160 -4.10 -3.45 16.51
C GLN A 160 -3.77 -4.90 16.11
N VAL A 161 -4.76 -5.68 15.64
CA VAL A 161 -4.56 -7.08 15.24
C VAL A 161 -3.50 -7.21 14.14
N TYR A 162 -3.60 -6.38 13.10
CA TYR A 162 -2.65 -6.38 11.98
C TYR A 162 -1.26 -5.90 12.39
N LEU A 163 -1.20 -4.95 13.32
CA LEU A 163 0.06 -4.46 13.86
C LEU A 163 0.77 -5.52 14.71
N GLU A 164 0.04 -6.25 15.55
CA GLU A 164 0.59 -7.37 16.33
C GLU A 164 1.06 -8.52 15.45
N ARG A 165 0.33 -8.85 14.38
CA ARG A 165 0.78 -9.80 13.35
C ARG A 165 2.11 -9.35 12.74
N SER A 166 2.21 -8.08 12.35
CA SER A 166 3.45 -7.52 11.79
C SER A 166 4.61 -7.57 12.79
N ALA A 167 4.35 -7.27 14.06
CA ALA A 167 5.33 -7.37 15.15
C ALA A 167 5.87 -8.80 15.33
N LYS A 168 5.00 -9.81 15.23
CA LYS A 168 5.42 -11.22 15.28
C LYS A 168 6.31 -11.59 14.09
N ILE A 169 5.91 -11.22 12.88
CA ILE A 169 6.69 -11.55 11.67
C ILE A 169 8.06 -10.86 11.69
N ILE A 170 8.13 -9.57 12.04
CA ILE A 170 9.41 -8.86 12.09
C ILE A 170 10.35 -9.44 13.17
N ASN A 171 9.81 -9.88 14.30
CA ASN A 171 10.60 -10.57 15.32
C ASN A 171 11.18 -11.88 14.76
N TYR A 172 10.38 -12.68 14.05
CA TYR A 172 10.90 -13.90 13.39
C TYR A 172 11.96 -13.63 12.33
N ILE A 173 11.87 -12.50 11.61
CA ILE A 173 12.91 -12.07 10.67
C ILE A 173 14.19 -11.69 11.41
N ILE A 174 14.08 -10.89 12.47
CA ILE A 174 15.22 -10.42 13.26
C ILE A 174 15.94 -11.59 13.96
N THR A 175 15.21 -12.57 14.46
CA THR A 175 15.78 -13.77 15.09
C THR A 175 16.29 -14.81 14.08
N GLY A 176 16.11 -14.58 12.77
CA GLY A 176 16.54 -15.51 11.72
C GLY A 176 15.67 -16.76 11.58
N ILE A 177 14.49 -16.79 12.20
CA ILE A 177 13.53 -17.92 12.08
C ILE A 177 12.86 -17.90 10.71
N LYS A 178 12.56 -16.70 10.17
CA LYS A 178 11.89 -16.52 8.87
C LYS A 178 12.80 -15.79 7.89
N VAL A 179 12.96 -16.36 6.69
CA VAL A 179 13.76 -15.77 5.61
C VAL A 179 13.05 -14.52 5.06
N SER A 180 13.84 -13.49 4.76
CA SER A 180 13.36 -12.19 4.27
C SER A 180 14.41 -11.54 3.37
N HIS A 181 13.97 -10.72 2.41
CA HIS A 181 14.84 -9.89 1.60
C HIS A 181 15.03 -8.48 2.19
N ILE A 182 14.37 -8.18 3.31
CA ILE A 182 14.49 -6.91 4.02
C ILE A 182 15.90 -6.80 4.61
N SER A 183 16.60 -5.72 4.27
CA SER A 183 17.93 -5.45 4.84
C SER A 183 17.86 -5.30 6.37
N LYS A 184 18.96 -5.59 7.08
CA LYS A 184 19.03 -5.41 8.55
C LYS A 184 18.64 -3.99 9.00
N VAL A 185 19.03 -2.97 8.23
CA VAL A 185 18.67 -1.57 8.52
C VAL A 185 17.18 -1.33 8.29
N SER A 186 16.62 -1.85 7.19
CA SER A 186 15.19 -1.75 6.90
C SER A 186 14.35 -2.49 7.95
N ALA A 187 14.81 -3.65 8.43
CA ALA A 187 14.15 -4.40 9.49
C ALA A 187 14.11 -3.64 10.82
N LYS A 188 15.21 -2.97 11.19
CA LYS A 188 15.26 -2.04 12.34
C LYS A 188 14.31 -0.85 12.18
N ASN A 189 14.27 -0.26 10.99
CA ASN A 189 13.36 0.84 10.70
C ASN A 189 11.90 0.41 10.81
N LEU A 190 11.56 -0.75 10.24
CA LEU A 190 10.25 -1.37 10.30
C LEU A 190 9.83 -1.72 11.73
N TYR A 191 10.75 -2.29 12.53
CA TYR A 191 10.53 -2.54 13.95
C TYR A 191 10.19 -1.24 14.69
N GLY A 192 10.95 -0.17 14.44
CA GLY A 192 10.70 1.13 15.07
C GLY A 192 9.31 1.71 14.76
N ILE A 193 8.87 1.68 13.51
CA ILE A 193 7.52 2.16 13.14
C ILE A 193 6.39 1.26 13.66
N ILE A 194 6.65 -0.05 13.83
CA ILE A 194 5.71 -0.98 14.48
C ILE A 194 5.59 -0.63 15.97
N VAL A 195 6.71 -0.39 16.66
CA VAL A 195 6.69 0.03 18.07
C VAL A 195 5.98 1.37 18.24
N MET A 196 6.20 2.34 17.34
CA MET A 196 5.44 3.59 17.34
C MET A 196 3.93 3.34 17.26
N GLY A 197 3.50 2.44 16.37
CA GLY A 197 2.09 2.05 16.27
C GLY A 197 1.57 1.40 17.57
N LEU A 198 2.35 0.51 18.19
CA LEU A 198 1.93 -0.23 19.39
C LEU A 198 1.84 0.72 20.60
N ALA A 199 2.80 1.62 20.75
CA ALA A 199 2.77 2.66 21.76
C ALA A 199 1.56 3.58 21.57
N SER A 200 1.25 3.93 20.32
CA SER A 200 0.08 4.73 19.99
C SER A 200 -1.23 4.02 20.28
N MET A 201 -1.30 2.70 20.07
CA MET A 201 -2.44 1.88 20.47
C MET A 201 -2.62 1.85 22.00
N LYS A 202 -1.53 1.76 22.77
CA LYS A 202 -1.60 1.87 24.24
C LYS A 202 -2.15 3.21 24.71
N CYS A 203 -1.77 4.31 24.04
CA CYS A 203 -2.41 5.58 24.30
C CYS A 203 -3.90 5.49 23.96
N VAL A 204 -4.25 5.25 22.70
CA VAL A 204 -5.63 5.41 22.22
C VAL A 204 -6.63 4.40 22.84
N LEU A 205 -6.21 3.16 23.09
CA LEU A 205 -7.10 2.09 23.55
C LEU A 205 -7.03 1.85 25.06
N GLU A 206 -5.84 1.91 25.66
CA GLU A 206 -5.62 1.58 27.08
C GLU A 206 -5.56 2.83 27.97
N SER A 207 -5.46 4.03 27.39
CA SER A 207 -5.24 5.28 28.12
C SER A 207 -3.98 5.27 29.01
N ASP A 208 -2.93 4.56 28.56
CA ASP A 208 -1.67 4.39 29.31
C ASP A 208 -0.46 5.02 28.57
N PRO A 209 -0.29 6.35 28.66
CA PRO A 209 0.79 7.05 27.98
C PRO A 209 2.16 6.78 28.64
N LYS A 210 2.18 6.42 29.93
CA LYS A 210 3.42 6.10 30.66
C LYS A 210 4.02 4.80 30.13
N SER A 211 3.21 3.77 29.93
CA SER A 211 3.64 2.50 29.34
C SER A 211 4.03 2.67 27.87
N ALA A 212 3.29 3.47 27.10
CA ALA A 212 3.67 3.82 25.72
C ALA A 212 5.06 4.46 25.64
N VAL A 213 5.35 5.47 26.48
CA VAL A 213 6.67 6.12 26.54
C VAL A 213 7.77 5.14 26.97
N LYS A 214 7.49 4.26 27.94
CA LYS A 214 8.44 3.22 28.37
C LYS A 214 8.78 2.27 27.22
N MET A 215 7.77 1.84 26.45
CA MET A 215 7.94 0.98 25.28
C MET A 215 8.82 1.64 24.22
N CYS A 216 8.54 2.90 23.87
CA CYS A 216 9.34 3.68 22.93
C CYS A 216 10.80 3.85 23.39
N LYS A 217 11.03 4.18 24.67
CA LYS A 217 12.39 4.30 25.23
C LYS A 217 13.18 2.99 25.14
N ASN A 218 12.52 1.86 25.39
CA ASN A 218 13.17 0.54 25.27
C ASN A 218 13.53 0.22 23.82
N ALA A 219 12.65 0.53 22.86
CA ALA A 219 12.95 0.34 21.45
C ALA A 219 14.11 1.23 20.98
N VAL A 220 14.19 2.50 21.41
CA VAL A 220 15.32 3.38 21.09
C VAL A 220 16.66 2.79 21.55
N LYS A 221 16.70 2.13 22.72
CA LYS A 221 17.92 1.47 23.21
C LYS A 221 18.36 0.31 22.30
N GLN A 222 17.41 -0.41 21.70
CA GLN A 222 17.70 -1.51 20.78
C GLN A 222 18.03 -1.04 19.36
N LEU A 223 17.57 0.16 18.99
CA LEU A 223 17.80 0.78 17.68
C LEU A 223 19.12 1.54 17.64
N GLU A 224 20.22 0.78 17.50
CA GLU A 224 21.55 1.33 17.28
C GLU A 224 21.84 1.59 15.79
N GLY A 225 22.53 2.69 15.50
CA GLY A 225 23.02 3.09 14.17
C GLY A 225 22.47 4.44 13.71
N SER A 226 23.34 5.28 13.12
CA SER A 226 22.99 6.59 12.55
C SER A 226 22.04 6.49 11.35
N HIS A 227 22.00 5.34 10.68
CA HIS A 227 21.17 5.09 9.49
C HIS A 227 19.74 4.62 9.82
N VAL A 228 19.36 4.53 11.09
CA VAL A 228 18.01 4.12 11.53
C VAL A 228 17.08 5.33 11.58
N LEU A 229 16.35 5.55 10.49
CA LEU A 229 15.39 6.64 10.28
C LEU A 229 14.21 6.62 11.26
N SER A 230 13.82 5.45 11.79
CA SER A 230 12.69 5.37 12.74
C SER A 230 13.05 5.92 14.13
N ARG A 231 14.34 5.99 14.50
CA ARG A 231 14.79 6.45 15.81
C ARG A 231 14.40 7.91 16.12
N PRO A 232 14.68 8.91 15.26
CA PRO A 232 14.21 10.27 15.49
C PRO A 232 12.68 10.36 15.57
N LEU A 233 11.96 9.58 14.76
CA LEU A 233 10.49 9.55 14.80
C LEU A 233 9.94 9.03 16.13
N ILE A 234 10.61 8.07 16.76
CA ILE A 234 10.23 7.59 18.10
C ILE A 234 10.45 8.68 19.15
N PHE A 235 11.52 9.50 19.03
CA PHE A 235 11.72 10.62 19.94
C PHE A 235 10.65 11.70 19.79
N ASP A 236 10.33 12.07 18.54
CA ASP A 236 9.25 13.01 18.22
C ASP A 236 7.92 12.51 18.83
N LEU A 237 7.63 11.21 18.70
CA LEU A 237 6.45 10.58 19.29
C LEU A 237 6.46 10.62 20.82
N ILE A 238 7.59 10.30 21.47
CA ILE A 238 7.71 10.38 22.93
C ILE A 238 7.41 11.79 23.41
N GLN A 239 7.95 12.80 22.73
CA GLN A 239 7.73 14.19 23.09
C GLN A 239 6.24 14.55 22.93
N HIS A 240 5.64 14.17 21.80
CA HIS A 240 4.22 14.40 21.55
C HIS A 240 3.30 13.75 22.60
N ILE A 241 3.57 12.50 23.00
CA ILE A 241 2.80 11.79 24.04
C ILE A 241 2.96 12.48 25.41
N LYS A 242 4.14 13.00 25.74
CA LYS A 242 4.34 13.71 27.02
C LYS A 242 3.58 15.03 27.07
N GLU A 243 3.57 15.77 25.97
CA GLU A 243 2.91 17.07 25.88
C GLU A 243 1.39 16.94 25.82
N ASN A 244 0.88 15.93 25.10
CA ASN A 244 -0.54 15.84 24.76
C ASN A 244 -1.25 14.62 25.34
N GLY A 245 -0.57 13.78 26.12
CA GLY A 245 -1.01 12.44 26.52
C GLY A 245 -2.45 12.37 27.02
N GLU A 246 -2.90 13.34 27.82
CA GLU A 246 -4.26 13.37 28.38
C GLU A 246 -5.36 13.69 27.35
N THR A 247 -5.01 14.32 26.22
CA THR A 247 -5.95 14.77 25.17
C THR A 247 -6.06 13.83 23.98
N LEU A 248 -5.15 12.86 23.86
CA LEU A 248 -5.10 11.92 22.72
C LEU A 248 -6.29 10.95 22.66
N TYR A 249 -7.16 10.94 23.67
CA TYR A 249 -8.30 10.00 23.79
C TYR A 249 -9.61 10.53 23.20
N ASN A 250 -9.71 11.84 22.91
CA ASN A 250 -10.96 12.49 22.51
C ASN A 250 -11.20 12.49 20.99
N PHE A 251 -11.07 11.32 20.35
CA PHE A 251 -11.44 11.20 18.94
C PHE A 251 -12.90 10.72 18.79
N PRO A 252 -13.76 11.44 18.05
CA PRO A 252 -15.13 11.01 17.84
C PRO A 252 -15.17 9.66 17.12
N LYS A 253 -15.94 8.71 17.67
CA LYS A 253 -16.25 7.43 17.02
C LYS A 253 -17.01 7.72 15.72
N ILE A 254 -16.43 7.34 14.59
CA ILE A 254 -17.12 7.45 13.29
C ILE A 254 -17.96 6.18 13.10
N SER A 255 -19.22 6.36 12.72
CA SER A 255 -20.20 5.31 12.46
C SER A 255 -19.80 4.41 11.29
N GLN A 256 -20.25 3.16 11.37
CA GLN A 256 -19.94 2.05 10.47
C GLN A 256 -20.08 2.45 9.00
N VAL A 257 -19.07 2.12 8.20
CA VAL A 257 -19.07 2.31 6.76
C VAL A 257 -19.68 1.06 6.13
N GLU A 258 -20.85 1.20 5.50
CA GLU A 258 -21.43 0.12 4.70
C GLU A 258 -20.51 -0.27 3.54
N PHE A 259 -20.21 -1.56 3.48
CA PHE A 259 -19.34 -2.19 2.50
C PHE A 259 -20.16 -2.66 1.29
N ARG A 260 -19.67 -2.37 0.07
CA ARG A 260 -20.09 -3.05 -1.16
C ARG A 260 -18.85 -3.51 -1.95
N PRO A 261 -18.69 -4.81 -2.24
CA PRO A 261 -17.53 -5.35 -2.94
C PRO A 261 -17.67 -5.25 -4.47
N GLY A 262 -16.55 -4.98 -5.16
CA GLY A 262 -16.46 -5.04 -6.62
C GLY A 262 -15.18 -4.44 -7.19
N LEU A 263 -14.13 -5.25 -7.35
CA LEU A 263 -12.79 -4.85 -7.87
C LEU A 263 -12.88 -4.29 -9.31
N PHE A 264 -13.78 -4.85 -10.14
CA PHE A 264 -14.01 -4.41 -11.52
C PHE A 264 -14.76 -3.07 -11.63
N GLN A 265 -15.52 -2.65 -10.62
CA GLN A 265 -16.29 -1.40 -10.67
C GLN A 265 -15.40 -0.17 -10.38
N ILE A 266 -14.31 -0.34 -9.61
CA ILE A 266 -13.39 0.75 -9.29
C ILE A 266 -12.60 1.20 -10.54
N PHE A 267 -12.20 0.25 -11.39
CA PHE A 267 -11.44 0.55 -12.61
C PHE A 267 -12.30 1.10 -13.75
N ASN A 268 -13.57 0.69 -13.86
CA ASN A 268 -14.47 1.20 -14.91
C ASN A 268 -15.06 2.58 -14.57
N SER A 269 -15.08 2.98 -13.30
CA SER A 269 -15.64 4.28 -12.86
C SER A 269 -14.63 5.44 -12.84
N THR A 270 -13.32 5.16 -12.84
CA THR A 270 -12.25 6.18 -12.75
C THR A 270 -11.60 6.49 -14.10
N SER A 271 -12.36 6.36 -15.20
CA SER A 271 -11.84 6.42 -16.57
C SER A 271 -11.22 7.75 -16.99
N SER A 272 -11.41 8.83 -16.23
CA SER A 272 -10.71 10.09 -16.50
C SER A 272 -9.51 10.25 -15.57
N THR A 273 -8.31 10.26 -16.17
CA THR A 273 -7.07 10.61 -15.46
C THR A 273 -7.13 12.01 -14.83
N ASP A 274 -8.12 12.83 -15.20
CA ASP A 274 -8.34 14.19 -14.70
C ASP A 274 -8.82 14.24 -13.25
N GLU A 275 -9.37 13.16 -12.70
CA GLU A 275 -9.74 13.10 -11.27
C GLU A 275 -8.51 13.23 -10.35
N PHE A 276 -7.35 12.71 -10.76
CA PHE A 276 -6.08 12.85 -10.03
C PHE A 276 -5.56 14.29 -10.00
N SER A 277 -6.12 15.14 -10.86
CA SER A 277 -6.08 16.62 -10.92
C SER A 277 -6.18 17.34 -9.60
N ASN A 278 -7.26 16.97 -8.90
CA ASN A 278 -7.96 17.84 -7.97
C ASN A 278 -7.92 17.33 -6.54
N PHE A 279 -7.20 16.23 -6.28
CA PHE A 279 -7.07 15.69 -4.93
C PHE A 279 -6.13 16.55 -4.08
N ARG A 280 -6.74 17.39 -3.24
CA ARG A 280 -6.05 18.02 -2.11
C ARG A 280 -5.80 16.98 -1.03
N THR A 281 -4.55 16.59 -0.84
CA THR A 281 -4.09 15.89 0.37
C THR A 281 -4.12 16.84 1.56
N ARG A 282 -5.32 17.17 2.05
CA ARG A 282 -5.46 17.72 3.39
C ARG A 282 -5.32 16.56 4.37
N ASN A 283 -4.07 16.09 4.58
CA ASN A 283 -3.74 15.28 5.74
C ASN A 283 -3.90 16.21 6.97
N VAL A 284 -5.11 16.24 7.52
CA VAL A 284 -5.40 17.00 8.73
C VAL A 284 -4.71 16.29 9.89
N GLY A 285 -3.54 16.80 10.29
CA GLY A 285 -2.94 16.66 11.63
C GLY A 285 -2.94 15.28 12.29
N ASP A 286 -2.73 14.19 11.55
CA ASP A 286 -2.54 12.87 12.16
C ASP A 286 -1.14 12.81 12.78
N TRP A 287 -1.10 12.71 14.10
CA TRP A 287 0.13 12.76 14.88
C TRP A 287 0.96 11.48 14.78
N LEU A 288 0.36 10.34 14.42
CA LEU A 288 1.08 9.08 14.25
C LEU A 288 1.51 8.88 12.80
N VAL A 289 0.53 8.79 11.89
CA VAL A 289 0.78 8.48 10.48
C VAL A 289 1.06 9.79 9.73
N THR A 290 2.22 10.34 10.03
CA THR A 290 2.81 11.53 9.40
C THR A 290 3.46 11.17 8.06
N ASP A 291 3.75 12.16 7.22
CA ASP A 291 4.46 11.93 5.95
C ASP A 291 5.84 11.28 6.16
N LYS A 292 6.51 11.58 7.28
CA LYS A 292 7.79 10.92 7.62
C LYS A 292 7.58 9.44 7.97
N TYR A 293 6.54 9.12 8.72
CA TYR A 293 6.16 7.73 9.04
C TYR A 293 5.88 6.95 7.75
N GLU A 294 5.05 7.51 6.87
CA GLU A 294 4.69 6.88 5.59
C GLU A 294 5.92 6.69 4.69
N LYS A 295 6.83 7.66 4.62
CA LYS A 295 8.10 7.51 3.88
C LYS A 295 8.97 6.37 4.41
N VAL A 296 9.13 6.27 5.74
CA VAL A 296 9.90 5.17 6.35
C VAL A 296 9.22 3.82 6.09
N LEU A 297 7.89 3.74 6.26
CA LEU A 297 7.12 2.54 5.94
C LEU A 297 7.30 2.14 4.47
N PHE A 298 7.22 3.11 3.57
CA PHE A 298 7.37 2.89 2.14
C PHE A 298 8.74 2.28 1.79
N ILE A 299 9.81 2.93 2.24
CA ILE A 299 11.19 2.52 1.95
C ILE A 299 11.51 1.14 2.54
N THR A 300 10.86 0.77 3.65
CA THR A 300 11.11 -0.49 4.34
C THR A 300 10.31 -1.67 3.79
N THR A 301 9.12 -1.43 3.23
CA THR A 301 8.21 -2.49 2.78
C THR A 301 8.16 -2.69 1.27
N PHE A 302 8.47 -1.67 0.47
CA PHE A 302 8.43 -1.76 -0.99
C PHE A 302 9.84 -1.88 -1.58
N VAL A 303 10.10 -3.02 -2.23
CA VAL A 303 11.38 -3.29 -2.91
C VAL A 303 11.20 -3.07 -4.41
N ILE A 304 12.08 -2.24 -4.99
CA ILE A 304 12.13 -1.99 -6.44
C ILE A 304 12.93 -3.13 -7.09
N SER A 305 12.37 -3.76 -8.13
CA SER A 305 13.09 -4.80 -8.89
C SER A 305 14.38 -4.26 -9.51
N PRO A 306 15.48 -5.03 -9.53
CA PRO A 306 16.72 -4.63 -10.20
C PRO A 306 16.58 -4.47 -11.72
N THR A 307 15.52 -5.03 -12.31
CA THR A 307 15.20 -4.90 -13.75
C THR A 307 14.49 -3.59 -14.11
N THR A 308 14.16 -2.76 -13.12
CA THR A 308 13.49 -1.48 -13.32
C THR A 308 14.43 -0.50 -14.03
N PRO A 309 13.97 0.18 -15.10
CA PRO A 309 14.72 1.24 -15.75
C PRO A 309 15.19 2.30 -14.76
N TRP A 310 16.45 2.71 -14.89
CA TRP A 310 17.01 3.76 -14.05
C TRP A 310 16.55 5.09 -14.60
N ILE A 311 15.66 5.77 -13.90
CA ILE A 311 15.17 7.10 -14.28
C ILE A 311 16.07 8.15 -13.64
N ASP A 312 16.42 9.19 -14.39
CA ASP A 312 17.18 10.32 -13.86
C ASP A 312 16.42 11.00 -12.70
N THR A 313 17.02 11.03 -11.51
CA THR A 313 16.42 11.63 -10.30
C THR A 313 16.10 13.09 -10.51
N TYR A 314 16.94 13.83 -11.25
CA TYR A 314 16.68 15.23 -11.57
C TYR A 314 15.39 15.40 -12.38
N THR A 315 15.09 14.48 -13.30
CA THR A 315 13.84 14.53 -14.06
C THR A 315 12.61 14.25 -13.19
N LEU A 316 12.72 13.34 -12.23
CA LEU A 316 11.64 13.01 -11.29
C LEU A 316 11.36 14.19 -10.34
N GLU A 317 12.40 14.76 -9.74
CA GLU A 317 12.29 15.93 -8.86
C GLU A 317 11.71 17.14 -9.60
N ARG A 318 12.19 17.41 -10.81
CA ARG A 318 11.66 18.51 -11.64
C ARG A 318 10.19 18.30 -12.01
N ALA A 319 9.77 17.06 -12.28
CA ALA A 319 8.37 16.73 -12.55
C ALA A 319 7.50 16.94 -11.31
N GLN A 320 7.98 16.54 -10.13
CA GLN A 320 7.31 16.76 -8.85
C GLN A 320 7.16 18.27 -8.54
N LEU A 321 8.21 19.07 -8.76
CA LEU A 321 8.18 20.52 -8.53
C LEU A 321 7.17 21.25 -9.43
N ARG A 322 7.14 20.95 -10.73
CA ARG A 322 6.17 21.55 -11.68
C ARG A 322 4.72 21.32 -11.27
N LYS A 323 4.42 20.15 -10.70
CA LYS A 323 3.09 19.85 -10.16
C LYS A 323 2.76 20.78 -8.99
N ASN A 324 3.70 20.99 -8.07
CA ASN A 324 3.51 21.89 -6.93
C ASN A 324 3.33 23.35 -7.35
N GLU A 325 4.04 23.79 -8.40
CA GLU A 325 3.89 25.13 -8.99
C GLU A 325 2.49 25.31 -9.61
N SER A 326 2.02 24.35 -10.40
CA SER A 326 0.68 24.39 -11.01
C SER A 326 -0.45 24.43 -9.96
N ILE A 327 -0.26 23.75 -8.82
CA ILE A 327 -1.19 23.77 -7.69
C ILE A 327 -1.18 25.13 -7.00
N SER A 328 -0.02 25.78 -6.90
CA SER A 328 0.13 27.08 -6.24
C SER A 328 -0.51 28.20 -7.06
N GLN A 329 -0.29 28.22 -8.37
CA GLN A 329 -0.90 29.21 -9.29
C GLN A 329 -2.42 29.06 -9.39
N GLY A 330 -2.94 27.82 -9.39
CA GLY A 330 -4.38 27.58 -9.35
C GLY A 330 -5.06 28.08 -8.06
N ASN A 331 -4.33 28.19 -6.94
CA ASN A 331 -4.88 28.75 -5.70
C ASN A 331 -4.94 30.29 -5.71
N GLU A 332 -4.08 30.97 -6.47
CA GLU A 332 -4.11 32.44 -6.60
C GLU A 332 -5.28 32.90 -7.50
N GLU A 333 -5.54 32.19 -8.60
CA GLU A 333 -6.66 32.54 -9.49
C GLU A 333 -8.05 32.33 -8.85
N ILE A 334 -8.17 31.37 -7.92
CA ILE A 334 -9.43 31.09 -7.21
C ILE A 334 -9.73 32.16 -6.13
N ILE A 335 -8.73 32.87 -5.62
CA ILE A 335 -8.93 33.99 -4.67
C ILE A 335 -9.32 35.27 -5.43
N GLY A 336 -8.99 35.40 -6.71
CA GLY A 336 -9.29 36.60 -7.53
C GLY A 336 -10.65 36.63 -8.22
N LYS A 337 -11.39 35.51 -8.33
CA LYS A 337 -12.60 35.42 -9.18
C LYS A 337 -13.76 34.70 -8.52
N ASN A 338 -14.29 35.26 -7.43
CA ASN A 338 -15.60 34.87 -6.89
C ASN A 338 -16.58 36.05 -6.87
N LYS A 339 -16.97 36.51 -8.07
CA LYS A 339 -18.25 37.18 -8.29
C LYS A 339 -18.85 36.69 -9.60
N LYS A 340 -19.97 35.96 -9.46
CA LYS A 340 -20.96 35.57 -10.49
C LYS A 340 -20.68 34.25 -11.26
N ALA A 341 -21.26 33.17 -10.76
CA ALA A 341 -22.01 32.23 -11.60
C ALA A 341 -23.06 31.50 -10.75
N LYS A 342 -24.32 31.91 -10.94
CA LYS A 342 -25.55 31.33 -10.39
C LYS A 342 -26.13 30.42 -11.47
N THR A 343 -26.72 29.28 -11.04
CA THR A 343 -27.76 28.49 -11.75
C THR A 343 -27.20 27.67 -12.95
N VAL A 344 -27.42 26.36 -13.08
CA VAL A 344 -28.68 25.68 -13.42
C VAL A 344 -28.60 24.19 -13.05
N MET A 345 -29.58 23.71 -12.27
CA MET A 345 -29.93 22.29 -12.16
C MET A 345 -30.68 21.84 -13.43
N ARG A 346 -30.43 20.62 -13.91
CA ARG A 346 -31.49 19.83 -14.55
C ARG A 346 -31.34 18.33 -14.25
N ARG A 347 -32.48 17.78 -13.82
CA ARG A 347 -32.79 16.39 -13.47
C ARG A 347 -32.79 15.49 -14.71
N THR A 348 -32.42 14.23 -14.52
CA THR A 348 -33.05 13.09 -15.22
C THR A 348 -33.15 11.91 -14.27
N GLN A 349 -34.38 11.54 -13.95
CA GLN A 349 -34.77 10.30 -13.28
C GLN A 349 -34.67 9.15 -14.27
N PHE A 350 -34.18 7.98 -13.83
CA PHE A 350 -34.52 6.71 -14.45
C PHE A 350 -34.86 5.67 -13.37
N ARG A 351 -35.85 4.88 -13.73
CA ARG A 351 -36.75 4.05 -12.92
C ARG A 351 -36.10 2.71 -12.57
N ALA A 352 -36.44 2.19 -11.40
CA ALA A 352 -36.02 0.91 -10.86
C ALA A 352 -36.90 -0.25 -11.36
N GLU A 353 -36.31 -1.43 -11.56
CA GLU A 353 -37.01 -2.72 -11.63
C GLU A 353 -36.28 -3.78 -10.75
N SER A 354 -36.96 -4.12 -9.65
CA SER A 354 -37.20 -5.44 -9.01
C SER A 354 -36.17 -6.62 -9.05
N THR A 355 -35.56 -6.88 -7.87
CA THR A 355 -35.51 -8.14 -7.04
C THR A 355 -34.97 -9.48 -7.59
N PRO A 356 -34.55 -10.49 -6.75
CA PRO A 356 -34.85 -10.70 -5.31
C PRO A 356 -33.67 -11.11 -4.37
N ARG A 357 -34.01 -11.10 -3.07
CA ARG A 357 -33.24 -11.52 -1.89
C ARG A 357 -33.31 -13.03 -1.63
N SER A 358 -32.17 -13.64 -1.30
CA SER A 358 -31.92 -14.65 -0.24
C SER A 358 -30.43 -15.02 -0.38
N TRP A 359 -29.61 -15.06 0.67
CA TRP A 359 -29.45 -16.17 1.59
C TRP A 359 -28.90 -15.69 2.95
N VAL A 360 -29.38 -16.36 3.98
CA VAL A 360 -29.13 -16.16 5.41
C VAL A 360 -27.92 -16.98 5.86
N SER A 361 -27.11 -16.36 6.74
CA SER A 361 -26.14 -16.86 7.73
C SER A 361 -25.53 -18.27 7.62
N LYS A 362 -24.22 -18.35 7.90
CA LYS A 362 -23.67 -19.32 8.86
C LYS A 362 -22.41 -18.75 9.51
N GLU A 363 -22.49 -18.55 10.82
CA GLU A 363 -21.35 -18.34 11.72
C GLU A 363 -20.59 -19.67 11.86
N TYR A 364 -19.26 -19.61 11.80
CA TYR A 364 -18.40 -20.70 12.26
C TYR A 364 -17.40 -20.13 13.25
N GLU A 365 -17.63 -20.44 14.52
CA GLU A 365 -16.65 -20.34 15.60
C GLU A 365 -15.52 -21.34 15.35
N TYR A 366 -14.27 -20.88 15.35
CA TYR A 366 -13.11 -21.76 15.44
C TYR A 366 -12.41 -21.54 16.78
N ASN A 367 -12.64 -22.48 17.68
CA ASN A 367 -11.80 -22.73 18.85
C ASN A 367 -10.46 -23.33 18.38
N TYR A 368 -9.35 -22.66 18.68
CA TYR A 368 -8.02 -23.23 18.50
C TYR A 368 -7.29 -23.27 19.84
N SER A 369 -7.08 -24.49 20.35
CA SER A 369 -6.22 -24.76 21.51
C SER A 369 -4.85 -25.21 21.01
N PRO A 370 -3.73 -24.69 21.56
CA PRO A 370 -2.40 -24.94 21.03
C PRO A 370 -1.78 -26.17 21.67
N ASN A 371 -1.22 -27.10 20.89
CA ASN A 371 -0.11 -27.96 21.32
C ASN A 371 0.34 -28.89 20.18
N HIS A 372 1.57 -28.73 19.69
CA HIS A 372 2.61 -29.76 19.80
C HIS A 372 3.96 -29.29 19.23
N LYS A 373 5.00 -29.60 20.03
CA LYS A 373 6.41 -29.47 19.74
C LYS A 373 6.81 -30.39 18.60
N ILE A 374 7.66 -29.93 17.69
CA ILE A 374 8.57 -30.80 16.94
C ILE A 374 9.94 -30.14 16.92
N SER A 375 10.88 -30.81 17.57
CA SER A 375 12.32 -30.58 17.54
C SER A 375 12.95 -31.42 16.43
N TYR A 376 13.92 -30.88 15.70
CA TYR A 376 14.99 -31.68 15.09
C TYR A 376 16.33 -30.94 15.12
N VAL A 377 17.36 -31.78 15.22
CA VAL A 377 18.78 -31.58 15.54
C VAL A 377 19.46 -30.42 14.81
#